data_AF-A0A0M9VRP9-F1
#
_entry.id   AF-A0A0M9VRP9-F1
#
_cell.length_a   1.000
_cell.length_b   1.000
_cell.length_c   1.000
_cell.angle_alpha   90.00
_cell.angle_beta   90.00
_cell.angle_gamma   90.00
#
_symmetry.space_group_name_H-M   'P 1'
#
loop_
_entity.id
_entity.type
_entity.pdbx_description
1 polymer ?
#
loop_
_entity_poly.entity_id
_entity_poly.type
_entity_poly.pdbx_seq_one_letter_code
_entity_poly.pdbx_strand_id
1 'polypeptide(L)'
;MARAPLTTTDLSDSSKLRDGKGLSNFSSDSKHILAQADAIARMTIELNLRAVAAQADRLERELKALVECTARDRAFRDKHEQRLEDMWREMLAVKQRMGEFQARSAADVERCRAQTARAMDLLRGEAGRLRALVDDVGGALDRLSAGDSSQGEEAGGDREADEALKRRVRETLSSTRRWNRDHKTTSLGDPAFVARYLKQQSKRDPRMAVLIQRALQKRIARRGGGGGADGNSGNGNSSNAGNSSRRKARPQSLEQLCEDLVWKDVIETVEEVLVRAEAGVLRALR
;
A
#
# COMPACT_ATOMS: atom_id res chain seq x y z
N MET A 1 -15.29 -50.33 -4.83
CA MET A 1 -14.69 -51.68 -4.77
C MET A 1 -15.82 -52.69 -4.90
N ALA A 2 -15.82 -53.43 -6.00
CA ALA A 2 -16.93 -54.25 -6.48
C ALA A 2 -17.04 -55.59 -5.72
N ARG A 3 -18.27 -56.00 -5.36
CA ARG A 3 -18.59 -57.33 -4.82
C ARG A 3 -19.06 -58.23 -5.96
N ALA A 4 -18.37 -59.34 -6.18
CA ALA A 4 -18.75 -60.37 -7.15
C ALA A 4 -19.86 -61.29 -6.58
N PRO A 5 -20.75 -61.85 -7.43
CA PRO A 5 -21.78 -62.81 -7.02
C PRO A 5 -21.27 -64.25 -7.07
N LEU A 6 -21.66 -65.06 -6.08
CA LEU A 6 -21.37 -66.50 -6.02
C LEU A 6 -22.38 -67.26 -6.88
N THR A 7 -21.84 -68.08 -7.79
CA THR A 7 -22.56 -68.98 -8.69
C THR A 7 -23.12 -70.20 -7.94
N THR A 8 -24.39 -70.48 -8.19
CA THR A 8 -25.06 -71.74 -7.85
C THR A 8 -24.45 -72.88 -8.66
N THR A 9 -24.11 -74.00 -8.02
CA THR A 9 -23.81 -75.25 -8.72
C THR A 9 -24.73 -76.34 -8.21
N ASP A 10 -25.51 -76.79 -9.18
CA ASP A 10 -26.28 -78.00 -9.36
C ASP A 10 -25.55 -79.27 -8.87
N LEU A 11 -26.25 -80.13 -8.12
CA LEU A 11 -25.91 -81.56 -7.99
C LEU A 11 -27.20 -82.35 -7.74
N SER A 12 -27.64 -83.00 -8.82
CA SER A 12 -28.61 -84.08 -8.79
C SER A 12 -27.95 -85.42 -8.40
N ASP A 13 -28.76 -86.25 -7.75
CA ASP A 13 -28.77 -87.71 -7.77
C ASP A 13 -27.78 -88.50 -6.89
N SER A 14 -28.35 -89.20 -5.90
CA SER A 14 -27.88 -90.51 -5.41
C SER A 14 -28.94 -91.12 -4.49
N SER A 15 -29.82 -91.92 -5.08
CA SER A 15 -30.73 -92.81 -4.38
C SER A 15 -30.15 -94.23 -4.33
N LYS A 16 -29.84 -94.75 -3.13
CA LYS A 16 -29.97 -96.15 -2.65
C LYS A 16 -28.94 -96.50 -1.57
N LEU A 17 -29.45 -97.01 -0.44
CA LEU A 17 -29.01 -98.16 0.39
C LEU A 17 -29.51 -97.92 1.83
N ARG A 18 -30.66 -98.49 2.23
CA ARG A 18 -30.77 -99.72 3.04
C ARG A 18 -29.67 -99.86 4.11
N ASP A 19 -30.00 -99.59 5.38
CA ASP A 19 -30.06 -100.61 6.45
C ASP A 19 -30.54 -100.03 7.79
N GLY A 20 -31.65 -100.58 8.30
CA GLY A 20 -32.44 -100.08 9.43
C GLY A 20 -31.95 -100.50 10.82
N LYS A 21 -30.64 -100.45 11.09
CA LYS A 21 -30.05 -100.72 12.42
C LYS A 21 -28.92 -99.73 12.75
N GLY A 22 -29.14 -98.44 12.45
CA GLY A 22 -28.24 -97.32 12.82
C GLY A 22 -28.95 -95.98 13.10
N LEU A 23 -30.29 -95.99 13.08
CA LEU A 23 -31.14 -94.78 13.07
C LEU A 23 -31.11 -93.98 14.39
N SER A 24 -30.73 -94.60 15.52
CA SER A 24 -30.61 -93.91 16.81
C SER A 24 -29.36 -93.04 16.91
N ASN A 25 -28.21 -93.48 16.37
CA ASN A 25 -26.97 -92.70 16.37
C ASN A 25 -27.01 -91.56 15.35
N PHE A 26 -27.59 -91.78 14.16
CA PHE A 26 -27.76 -90.73 13.14
C PHE A 26 -28.62 -89.55 13.61
N SER A 27 -29.63 -89.81 14.44
CA SER A 27 -30.49 -88.77 15.03
C SER A 27 -29.73 -87.94 16.07
N SER A 28 -28.81 -88.55 16.81
CA SER A 28 -27.93 -87.87 17.76
C SER A 28 -26.91 -86.98 17.04
N ASP A 29 -26.27 -87.51 15.99
CA ASP A 29 -25.27 -86.78 15.21
C ASP A 29 -25.89 -85.58 14.46
N SER A 30 -27.10 -85.76 13.92
CA SER A 30 -27.86 -84.67 13.28
C SER A 30 -28.20 -83.54 14.26
N LYS A 31 -28.57 -83.88 15.51
CA LYS A 31 -28.84 -82.88 16.56
C LYS A 31 -27.58 -82.13 16.96
N HIS A 32 -26.44 -82.82 17.04
CA HIS A 32 -25.15 -82.20 17.33
C HIS A 32 -24.73 -81.21 16.23
N ILE A 33 -24.87 -81.59 14.95
CA ILE A 33 -24.56 -80.70 13.82
C ILE A 33 -25.46 -79.46 13.82
N LEU A 34 -26.76 -79.61 14.10
CA LEU A 34 -27.68 -78.47 14.19
C LEU A 34 -27.33 -77.53 15.36
N ALA A 35 -27.00 -78.07 16.53
CA ALA A 35 -26.56 -77.27 17.68
C ALA A 35 -25.24 -76.53 17.39
N GLN A 36 -24.31 -77.19 16.70
CA GLN A 36 -23.05 -76.58 16.27
C GLN A 36 -23.30 -75.47 15.24
N ALA A 37 -24.18 -75.69 14.27
CA ALA A 37 -24.56 -74.67 13.29
C ALA A 37 -25.24 -73.46 13.94
N ASP A 38 -26.14 -73.68 14.91
CA ASP A 38 -26.77 -72.59 15.69
C ASP A 38 -25.74 -71.80 16.51
N ALA A 39 -24.78 -72.49 17.15
CA ALA A 39 -23.70 -71.84 17.89
C ALA A 39 -22.82 -70.98 16.97
N ILE A 40 -22.45 -71.48 15.79
CA ILE A 40 -21.68 -70.72 14.80
C ILE A 40 -22.49 -69.52 14.27
N ALA A 41 -23.78 -69.70 14.01
CA ALA A 41 -24.66 -68.61 13.57
C ALA A 41 -24.73 -67.50 14.62
N ARG A 42 -24.93 -67.85 15.90
CA ARG A 42 -24.93 -66.89 17.01
C ARG A 42 -23.61 -66.15 17.14
N MET A 43 -22.49 -66.89 17.12
CA MET A 43 -21.16 -66.28 17.20
C MET A 43 -20.91 -65.33 16.02
N THR A 44 -21.33 -65.69 14.82
CA THR A 44 -21.22 -64.85 13.62
C THR A 44 -22.05 -63.56 13.77
N ILE A 45 -23.28 -63.68 14.28
CA ILE A 45 -24.14 -62.52 14.56
C ILE A 45 -23.48 -61.61 15.61
N GLU A 46 -22.98 -62.16 16.70
CA GLU A 46 -22.31 -61.38 17.75
C GLU A 46 -21.06 -60.65 17.24
N LEU A 47 -20.23 -61.32 16.43
CA LEU A 47 -19.06 -60.70 15.79
C LEU A 47 -19.48 -59.55 14.87
N ASN A 48 -20.53 -59.75 14.06
CA ASN A 48 -21.06 -58.71 13.19
C ASN A 48 -21.64 -57.54 14.00
N LEU A 49 -22.35 -57.79 15.09
CA LEU A 49 -22.89 -56.76 15.97
C LEU A 49 -21.77 -55.94 16.62
N ARG A 50 -20.69 -56.59 17.09
CA ARG A 50 -19.51 -55.88 17.63
C ARG A 50 -18.80 -55.05 16.56
N ALA A 51 -18.68 -55.56 15.34
CA ALA A 51 -18.08 -54.82 14.23
C ALA A 51 -18.92 -53.59 13.86
N VAL A 52 -20.25 -53.73 13.78
CA VAL A 52 -21.18 -52.62 13.51
C VAL A 52 -21.16 -51.61 14.66
N ALA A 53 -21.15 -52.05 15.91
CA ALA A 53 -21.02 -51.17 17.07
C ALA A 53 -19.72 -50.35 17.03
N ALA A 54 -18.58 -51.00 16.78
CA ALA A 54 -17.30 -50.33 16.64
C ALA A 54 -17.27 -49.32 15.47
N GLN A 55 -17.96 -49.62 14.36
CA GLN A 55 -18.12 -48.69 13.24
C GLN A 55 -19.03 -47.50 13.62
N ALA A 56 -20.13 -47.75 14.32
CA ALA A 56 -21.02 -46.70 14.80
C ALA A 56 -20.30 -45.73 15.74
N ASP A 57 -19.53 -46.24 16.71
CA ASP A 57 -18.74 -45.44 17.64
C ASP A 57 -17.67 -44.61 16.93
N ARG A 58 -17.09 -45.14 15.85
CA ARG A 58 -16.12 -44.42 15.02
C ARG A 58 -16.79 -43.27 14.27
N LEU A 59 -17.92 -43.54 13.61
CA LEU A 59 -18.68 -42.53 12.88
C LEU A 59 -19.20 -41.44 13.81
N GLU A 60 -19.63 -41.78 15.02
CA GLU A 60 -20.06 -40.80 16.03
C GLU A 60 -18.91 -39.84 16.39
N ARG A 61 -17.70 -40.37 16.61
CA ARG A 61 -16.51 -39.55 16.88
C ARG A 61 -16.14 -38.66 15.71
N GLU A 62 -16.17 -39.18 14.48
CA GLU A 62 -15.89 -38.40 13.26
C GLU A 62 -16.94 -37.30 13.05
N LEU A 63 -18.22 -37.57 13.28
CA LEU A 63 -19.30 -36.57 13.22
C LEU A 63 -19.13 -35.48 14.28
N LYS A 64 -18.82 -35.84 15.53
CA LYS A 64 -18.54 -34.86 16.59
C LYS A 64 -17.39 -33.93 16.22
N ALA A 65 -16.29 -34.50 15.71
CA ALA A 65 -15.15 -33.71 15.25
C ALA A 65 -15.52 -32.76 14.08
N LEU A 66 -16.34 -33.23 13.13
CA LEU A 66 -16.83 -32.41 12.02
C LEU A 66 -17.73 -31.27 12.50
N VAL A 67 -18.65 -31.55 13.43
CA VAL A 67 -19.53 -30.53 14.04
C VAL A 67 -18.71 -29.48 14.77
N GLU A 68 -17.69 -29.87 15.53
CA GLU A 68 -16.80 -28.89 16.17
C GLU A 68 -16.00 -28.06 15.15
N CYS A 69 -15.50 -28.69 14.08
CA CYS A 69 -14.79 -27.99 13.01
C CYS A 69 -15.70 -26.94 12.34
N THR A 70 -16.92 -27.35 11.96
CA THR A 70 -17.90 -26.43 11.36
C THR A 70 -18.37 -25.33 12.31
N ALA A 71 -18.45 -25.60 13.62
CA ALA A 71 -18.76 -24.57 14.62
C ALA A 71 -17.63 -23.52 14.72
N ARG A 72 -16.36 -23.96 14.68
CA ARG A 72 -15.20 -23.05 14.64
C ARG A 72 -15.21 -22.22 13.34
N ASP A 73 -15.52 -22.83 12.21
CA ASP A 73 -15.63 -22.13 10.92
C ASP A 73 -16.74 -21.07 10.93
N ARG A 74 -17.91 -21.39 11.51
CA ARG A 74 -19.00 -20.41 11.68
C ARG A 74 -18.54 -19.24 12.54
N ALA A 75 -17.96 -19.50 13.70
CA ALA A 75 -17.45 -18.45 14.58
C ALA A 75 -16.36 -17.58 13.91
N PHE A 76 -15.52 -18.16 13.05
CA PHE A 76 -14.56 -17.40 12.26
C PHE A 76 -15.25 -16.50 11.23
N ARG A 77 -16.27 -17.01 10.53
CA ARG A 77 -17.05 -16.23 9.55
C ARG A 77 -17.77 -15.06 10.23
N ASP A 78 -18.42 -15.31 11.36
CA ASP A 78 -19.13 -14.27 12.12
C ASP A 78 -18.17 -13.14 12.55
N LYS A 79 -16.99 -13.51 13.08
CA LYS A 79 -15.93 -12.54 13.41
C LYS A 79 -15.37 -11.81 12.19
N HIS A 80 -15.33 -12.45 11.03
CA HIS A 80 -14.86 -11.81 9.81
C HIS A 80 -15.90 -10.81 9.28
N GLU A 81 -17.17 -11.19 9.27
CA GLU A 81 -18.30 -10.35 8.87
C GLU A 81 -18.40 -9.11 9.78
N GLN A 82 -18.31 -9.29 11.10
CA GLN A 82 -18.27 -8.18 12.04
C GLN A 82 -17.14 -7.18 11.74
N ARG A 83 -15.92 -7.67 11.46
CA ARG A 83 -14.81 -6.79 11.07
C ARG A 83 -15.07 -6.04 9.76
N LEU A 84 -15.71 -6.68 8.79
CA LEU A 84 -16.08 -6.03 7.53
C LEU A 84 -17.11 -4.93 7.75
N GLU A 85 -18.12 -5.18 8.60
CA GLU A 85 -19.10 -4.17 8.97
C GLU A 85 -18.46 -2.98 9.71
N ASP A 86 -17.57 -3.23 10.67
CA ASP A 86 -16.89 -2.18 11.42
C ASP A 86 -16.04 -1.31 10.48
N MET A 87 -15.24 -1.91 9.60
CA MET A 87 -14.48 -1.17 8.58
C MET A 87 -15.39 -0.37 7.64
N TRP A 88 -16.54 -0.92 7.26
CA TRP A 88 -17.50 -0.21 6.41
C TRP A 88 -18.07 1.02 7.11
N ARG A 89 -18.45 0.91 8.39
CA ARG A 89 -18.90 2.04 9.21
C ARG A 89 -17.81 3.11 9.34
N GLU A 90 -16.56 2.70 9.58
CA GLU A 90 -15.42 3.62 9.63
C GLU A 90 -15.20 4.34 8.29
N MET A 91 -15.26 3.61 7.17
CA MET A 91 -15.11 4.18 5.83
C MET A 91 -16.19 5.23 5.53
N LEU A 92 -17.44 4.96 5.92
CA LEU A 92 -18.54 5.92 5.79
C LEU A 92 -18.33 7.16 6.67
N ALA A 93 -17.88 6.98 7.92
CA ALA A 93 -17.58 8.10 8.82
C ALA A 93 -16.43 8.98 8.28
N VAL A 94 -15.38 8.37 7.72
CA VAL A 94 -14.28 9.09 7.06
C VAL A 94 -14.80 9.84 5.84
N LYS A 95 -15.63 9.19 5.00
CA LYS A 95 -16.22 9.83 3.82
C LYS A 95 -17.06 11.05 4.20
N GLN A 96 -17.86 10.95 5.25
CA GLN A 96 -18.64 12.08 5.77
C GLN A 96 -17.74 13.24 6.22
N ARG A 97 -16.73 12.95 7.06
CA ARG A 97 -15.76 13.97 7.53
C ARG A 97 -14.99 14.62 6.38
N MET A 98 -14.63 13.87 5.36
CA MET A 98 -13.99 14.39 4.16
C MET A 98 -14.92 15.33 3.38
N GLY A 99 -16.21 15.00 3.28
CA GLY A 99 -17.21 15.89 2.70
C GLY A 99 -17.35 17.20 3.47
N GLU A 100 -17.41 17.14 4.80
CA GLU A 100 -17.45 18.32 5.66
C GLU A 100 -16.17 19.18 5.53
N PHE A 101 -15.01 18.53 5.47
CA PHE A 101 -13.72 19.22 5.27
C PHE A 101 -13.66 19.92 3.91
N GLN A 102 -14.13 19.27 2.85
CA GLN A 102 -14.20 19.88 1.51
C GLN A 102 -15.14 21.09 1.49
N ALA A 103 -16.31 20.99 2.14
CA ALA A 103 -17.24 22.12 2.24
C ALA A 103 -16.64 23.29 3.03
N ARG A 104 -15.98 23.03 4.16
CA ARG A 104 -15.26 24.05 4.95
C ARG A 104 -14.13 24.69 4.15
N SER A 105 -13.31 23.88 3.49
CA SER A 105 -12.21 24.36 2.66
C SER A 105 -12.71 25.25 1.52
N ALA A 106 -13.85 24.92 0.89
CA ALA A 106 -14.44 25.76 -0.15
C ALA A 106 -14.90 27.11 0.41
N ALA A 107 -15.55 27.12 1.57
CA ALA A 107 -15.97 28.35 2.25
C ALA A 107 -14.78 29.24 2.66
N ASP A 108 -13.70 28.63 3.16
CA ASP A 108 -12.49 29.35 3.55
C ASP A 108 -11.77 29.97 2.35
N VAL A 109 -11.67 29.23 1.23
CA VAL A 109 -11.12 29.76 -0.02
C VAL A 109 -11.93 30.94 -0.53
N GLU A 110 -13.26 30.84 -0.49
CA GLU A 110 -14.14 31.93 -0.94
C GLU A 110 -14.03 33.16 -0.03
N ARG A 111 -13.94 32.96 1.29
CA ARG A 111 -13.67 34.03 2.25
C ARG A 111 -12.32 34.70 1.98
N CYS A 112 -11.27 33.92 1.72
CA CYS A 112 -9.94 34.43 1.40
C CYS A 112 -9.94 35.24 0.09
N ARG A 113 -10.63 34.75 -0.96
CA ARG A 113 -10.83 35.51 -2.20
C ARG A 113 -11.54 36.84 -1.98
N ALA A 114 -12.63 36.83 -1.21
CA ALA A 114 -13.38 38.05 -0.89
C ALA A 114 -12.54 39.07 -0.11
N GLN A 115 -11.72 38.60 0.86
CA GLN A 115 -10.79 39.46 1.59
C GLN A 115 -9.72 40.05 0.66
N THR A 116 -9.15 39.23 -0.23
CA THR A 116 -8.14 39.67 -1.20
C THR A 116 -8.71 40.72 -2.16
N ALA A 117 -9.95 40.52 -2.66
CA ALA A 117 -10.63 41.48 -3.52
C ALA A 117 -10.81 42.83 -2.81
N ARG A 118 -11.29 42.82 -1.55
CA ARG A 118 -11.43 44.05 -0.74
C ARG A 118 -10.10 44.76 -0.53
N ALA A 119 -9.03 44.02 -0.25
CA ALA A 119 -7.69 44.59 -0.08
C ALA A 119 -7.19 45.25 -1.37
N MET A 120 -7.42 44.60 -2.52
CA MET A 120 -7.07 45.16 -3.84
C MET A 120 -7.86 46.43 -4.16
N ASP A 121 -9.15 46.49 -3.82
CA ASP A 121 -9.97 47.68 -4.02
C ASP A 121 -9.48 48.85 -3.16
N LEU A 122 -9.11 48.59 -1.91
CA LEU A 122 -8.50 49.59 -1.03
C LEU A 122 -7.18 50.12 -1.60
N LEU A 123 -6.27 49.21 -2.01
CA LEU A 123 -4.99 49.58 -2.61
C LEU A 123 -5.18 50.36 -3.91
N ARG A 124 -6.15 50.00 -4.75
CA ARG A 124 -6.46 50.73 -5.98
C ARG A 124 -6.99 52.13 -5.66
N GLY A 125 -7.82 52.27 -4.63
CA GLY A 125 -8.30 53.57 -4.14
C GLY A 125 -7.19 54.43 -3.54
N GLU A 126 -6.25 53.85 -2.80
CA GLU A 126 -5.07 54.54 -2.28
C GLU A 126 -4.09 54.94 -3.39
N ALA A 127 -3.82 54.04 -4.34
CA ALA A 127 -2.98 54.34 -5.50
C ALA A 127 -3.60 55.44 -6.38
N GLY A 128 -4.93 55.46 -6.54
CA GLY A 128 -5.63 56.55 -7.21
C GLY A 128 -5.46 57.89 -6.49
N ARG A 129 -5.54 57.89 -5.15
CA ARG A 129 -5.28 59.09 -4.34
C ARG A 129 -3.82 59.55 -4.41
N LEU A 130 -2.86 58.63 -4.34
CA LEU A 130 -1.44 58.93 -4.49
C LEU A 130 -1.14 59.48 -5.89
N ARG A 131 -1.73 58.90 -6.94
CA ARG A 131 -1.59 59.41 -8.30
C ARG A 131 -2.11 60.84 -8.42
N ALA A 132 -3.30 61.14 -7.89
CA ALA A 132 -3.82 62.51 -7.89
C ALA A 132 -2.87 63.49 -7.18
N LEU A 133 -2.32 63.10 -6.02
CA LEU A 133 -1.31 63.91 -5.32
C LEU A 133 -0.02 64.10 -6.15
N VAL A 134 0.44 63.06 -6.83
CA VAL A 134 1.62 63.13 -7.72
C VAL A 134 1.34 64.00 -8.93
N ASP A 135 0.15 63.92 -9.53
CA ASP A 135 -0.26 64.75 -10.66
C ASP A 135 -0.39 66.22 -10.22
N ASP A 136 -0.88 66.49 -9.01
CA ASP A 136 -0.94 67.83 -8.43
C ASP A 136 0.47 68.40 -8.17
N VAL A 137 1.36 67.61 -7.56
CA VAL A 137 2.77 67.99 -7.35
C VAL A 137 3.49 68.14 -8.68
N GLY A 138 3.25 67.25 -9.64
CA GLY A 138 3.79 67.31 -11.00
C GLY A 138 3.32 68.55 -11.72
N GLY A 139 2.03 68.88 -11.65
CA GLY A 139 1.50 70.13 -12.20
C GLY A 139 2.00 71.38 -11.47
N ALA A 140 2.41 71.28 -10.20
CA ALA A 140 3.12 72.34 -9.49
C ALA A 140 4.60 72.41 -9.90
N LEU A 141 5.23 71.25 -10.15
CA LEU A 141 6.61 71.12 -10.57
C LEU A 141 6.79 71.53 -12.03
N ASP A 142 5.87 71.24 -12.96
CA ASP A 142 5.93 71.69 -14.36
C ASP A 142 5.83 73.21 -14.47
N ARG A 143 5.13 73.85 -13.53
CA ARG A 143 5.18 75.31 -13.37
C ARG A 143 6.56 75.81 -12.92
N LEU A 144 7.36 74.95 -12.28
CA LEU A 144 8.74 75.21 -11.85
C LEU A 144 9.79 74.70 -12.86
N SER A 145 9.46 73.67 -13.65
CA SER A 145 10.37 72.79 -14.42
C SER A 145 10.20 72.93 -15.93
N ALA A 146 9.54 73.97 -16.41
CA ALA A 146 9.68 74.42 -17.80
C ALA A 146 11.15 74.77 -18.21
N GLY A 147 12.14 74.46 -17.37
CA GLY A 147 13.54 74.30 -17.72
C GLY A 147 14.02 72.88 -17.44
N ASP A 148 14.35 72.19 -18.53
CA ASP A 148 15.36 71.14 -18.61
C ASP A 148 14.90 69.67 -18.60
N SER A 149 15.34 68.98 -19.64
CA SER A 149 14.89 67.67 -20.11
C SER A 149 15.94 66.59 -19.84
N SER A 150 15.48 65.33 -19.90
CA SER A 150 16.14 64.18 -20.57
C SER A 150 16.58 63.00 -19.69
N GLN A 151 15.75 61.94 -19.76
CA GLN A 151 16.04 60.52 -20.07
C GLN A 151 17.34 59.83 -19.65
N GLY A 152 17.18 58.57 -19.20
CA GLY A 152 18.21 57.53 -19.28
C GLY A 152 17.63 56.13 -19.01
N GLU A 153 17.49 55.30 -20.06
CA GLU A 153 17.19 53.86 -20.02
C GLU A 153 18.33 53.10 -20.72
N GLU A 154 19.03 52.18 -20.03
CA GLU A 154 19.75 51.04 -20.65
C GLU A 154 19.88 49.88 -19.64
N ALA A 155 19.18 48.75 -19.86
CA ALA A 155 19.36 47.49 -19.12
C ALA A 155 18.78 46.28 -19.91
N GLY A 156 19.41 45.92 -21.03
CA GLY A 156 18.92 44.87 -21.95
C GLY A 156 19.54 43.47 -21.81
N GLY A 157 20.80 43.35 -21.38
CA GLY A 157 21.57 42.09 -21.51
C GLY A 157 21.24 41.00 -20.49
N ASP A 158 20.95 41.35 -19.24
CA ASP A 158 20.71 40.37 -18.16
C ASP A 158 19.36 39.64 -18.29
N ARG A 159 18.40 40.23 -19.01
CA ARG A 159 17.05 39.66 -19.16
C ARG A 159 17.05 38.43 -20.05
N GLU A 160 17.86 38.39 -21.12
CA GLU A 160 17.84 37.27 -22.06
C GLU A 160 18.46 35.99 -21.45
N ALA A 161 19.56 36.13 -20.70
CA ALA A 161 20.17 35.02 -19.98
C ALA A 161 19.23 34.48 -18.88
N ASP A 162 18.55 35.37 -18.16
CA ASP A 162 17.60 34.98 -17.11
C ASP A 162 16.38 34.23 -17.69
N GLU A 163 15.85 34.67 -18.82
CA GLU A 163 14.76 33.98 -19.52
C GLU A 163 15.18 32.62 -20.08
N ALA A 164 16.43 32.47 -20.54
CA ALA A 164 16.98 31.18 -20.95
C ALA A 164 17.06 30.18 -19.78
N LEU A 165 17.48 30.64 -18.59
CA LEU A 165 17.49 29.78 -17.40
C LEU A 165 16.08 29.41 -16.93
N LYS A 166 15.13 30.35 -16.89
CA LYS A 166 13.73 30.08 -16.56
C LYS A 166 13.11 29.04 -17.51
N ARG A 167 13.48 29.08 -18.79
CA ARG A 167 13.07 28.06 -19.77
C ARG A 167 13.59 26.67 -19.39
N ARG A 168 14.87 26.54 -19.03
CA ARG A 168 15.48 25.26 -18.58
C ARG A 168 14.80 24.69 -17.33
N VAL A 169 14.46 25.56 -16.37
CA VAL A 169 13.71 25.18 -15.16
C VAL A 169 12.33 24.63 -15.54
N ARG A 170 11.56 25.36 -16.36
CA ARG A 170 10.23 24.93 -16.83
C ARG A 170 10.26 23.61 -17.60
N GLU A 171 11.28 23.42 -18.43
CA GLU A 171 11.50 22.18 -19.17
C GLU A 171 11.79 20.99 -18.25
N THR A 172 12.59 21.19 -17.21
CA THR A 172 12.89 20.18 -16.19
C THR A 172 11.64 19.82 -15.38
N LEU A 173 10.84 20.81 -14.99
CA LEU A 173 9.55 20.58 -14.32
C LEU A 173 8.58 19.79 -15.21
N SER A 174 8.46 20.19 -16.48
CA SER A 174 7.62 19.48 -17.45
C SER A 174 8.08 18.04 -17.65
N SER A 175 9.39 17.81 -17.72
CA SER A 175 9.96 16.46 -17.80
C SER A 175 9.63 15.63 -16.56
N THR A 176 9.81 16.20 -15.37
CA THR A 176 9.52 15.51 -14.10
C THR A 176 8.04 15.15 -13.98
N ARG A 177 7.13 16.03 -14.41
CA ARG A 177 5.68 15.74 -14.48
C ARG A 177 5.35 14.61 -15.45
N ARG A 178 6.05 14.52 -16.59
CA ARG A 178 5.91 13.40 -17.54
C ARG A 178 6.37 12.10 -16.90
N TRP A 179 7.57 12.08 -16.32
CA TRP A 179 8.09 10.91 -15.59
C TRP A 179 7.17 10.50 -14.43
N ASN A 180 6.52 11.44 -13.75
CA ASN A 180 5.56 11.11 -12.70
C ASN A 180 4.30 10.40 -13.23
N ARG A 181 3.85 10.72 -14.45
CA ARG A 181 2.78 9.97 -15.09
C ARG A 181 3.24 8.57 -15.47
N ASP A 182 4.46 8.44 -16.00
CA ASP A 182 5.06 7.16 -16.38
C ASP A 182 5.32 6.26 -15.15
N HIS A 183 5.64 6.86 -14.00
CA HIS A 183 5.81 6.14 -12.72
C HIS A 183 4.51 5.48 -12.25
N LYS A 184 3.37 6.12 -12.47
CA LYS A 184 2.06 5.58 -12.06
C LYS A 184 1.65 4.34 -12.85
N THR A 185 2.17 4.17 -14.06
CA THR A 185 1.82 3.06 -14.95
C THR A 185 2.91 2.01 -15.06
N THR A 186 4.11 2.28 -14.53
CA THR A 186 5.21 1.33 -14.55
C THR A 186 5.13 0.33 -13.40
N SER A 187 5.63 -0.88 -13.64
CA SER A 187 5.82 -1.91 -12.61
C SER A 187 7.24 -1.91 -12.02
N LEU A 188 8.09 -0.96 -12.43
CA LEU A 188 9.46 -0.83 -11.93
C LEU A 188 9.45 -0.34 -10.47
N GLY A 189 10.30 -0.95 -9.63
CA GLY A 189 10.53 -0.44 -8.29
C GLY A 189 11.16 0.96 -8.29
N ASP A 190 10.83 1.76 -7.27
CA ASP A 190 11.26 3.15 -7.13
C ASP A 190 12.76 3.38 -7.31
N PRO A 191 13.68 2.60 -6.70
CA PRO A 191 15.12 2.80 -6.87
C PRO A 191 15.56 2.71 -8.34
N ALA A 192 15.07 1.71 -9.06
CA ALA A 192 15.40 1.50 -10.46
C ALA A 192 14.79 2.61 -11.34
N PHE A 193 13.59 3.08 -11.01
CA PHE A 193 12.93 4.16 -11.72
C PHE A 193 13.64 5.51 -11.52
N VAL A 194 13.98 5.85 -10.27
CA VAL A 194 14.74 7.06 -9.91
C VAL A 194 16.10 7.07 -10.61
N ALA A 195 16.82 5.94 -10.63
CA ALA A 195 18.09 5.82 -11.33
C ALA A 195 17.96 6.10 -12.83
N ARG A 196 16.89 5.60 -13.48
CA ARG A 196 16.60 5.88 -14.90
C ARG A 196 16.30 7.36 -15.14
N TYR A 197 15.47 7.97 -14.28
CA TYR A 197 15.17 9.39 -14.36
C TYR A 197 16.44 10.24 -14.23
N LEU A 198 17.26 10.02 -13.20
CA LEU A 198 18.49 10.80 -12.97
C LEU A 198 19.51 10.60 -14.10
N LYS A 199 19.65 9.38 -14.64
CA LYS A 199 20.49 9.11 -15.83
C LYS A 199 19.97 9.82 -17.08
N GLN A 200 18.65 9.91 -17.25
CA GLN A 200 18.08 10.64 -18.38
C GLN A 200 18.24 12.16 -18.20
N GLN A 201 18.03 12.66 -16.99
CA GLN A 201 18.18 14.07 -16.67
C GLN A 201 19.64 14.52 -16.83
N SER A 202 20.62 13.70 -16.42
CA SER A 202 22.04 14.04 -16.60
C SER A 202 22.47 14.08 -18.06
N LYS A 203 21.81 13.29 -18.95
CA LYS A 203 22.03 13.37 -20.40
C LYS A 203 21.47 14.66 -21.00
N ARG A 204 20.31 15.12 -20.50
CA ARG A 204 19.62 16.31 -21.02
C ARG A 204 20.22 17.61 -20.48
N ASP A 205 20.46 17.66 -19.17
CA ASP A 205 20.98 18.83 -18.48
C ASP A 205 21.88 18.39 -17.30
N PRO A 206 23.20 18.28 -17.52
CA PRO A 206 24.14 17.83 -16.49
C PRO A 206 24.15 18.74 -15.26
N ARG A 207 24.09 20.07 -15.44
CA ARG A 207 24.13 21.03 -14.33
C ARG A 207 22.88 20.89 -13.46
N MET A 208 21.71 20.77 -14.09
CA MET A 208 20.45 20.56 -13.37
C MET A 208 20.41 19.22 -12.64
N ALA A 209 20.92 18.15 -13.26
CA ALA A 209 20.98 16.83 -12.62
C ALA A 209 21.84 16.85 -11.35
N VAL A 210 23.00 17.52 -11.37
CA VAL A 210 23.87 17.67 -10.19
C VAL A 210 23.19 18.44 -9.07
N LEU A 211 22.42 19.50 -9.40
CA LEU A 211 21.66 20.25 -8.41
C LEU A 211 20.61 19.38 -7.72
N ILE A 212 19.83 18.62 -8.51
CA ILE A 212 18.80 17.71 -7.99
C ILE A 212 19.45 16.62 -7.13
N GLN A 213 20.54 15.99 -7.59
CA GLN A 213 21.26 14.96 -6.83
C GLN A 213 21.81 15.47 -5.51
N ARG A 214 22.41 16.67 -5.48
CA ARG A 214 22.91 17.29 -4.25
C ARG A 214 21.78 17.58 -3.27
N ALA A 215 20.64 18.05 -3.75
CA ALA A 215 19.49 18.31 -2.91
C ALA A 215 18.89 17.01 -2.33
N LEU A 216 18.82 15.94 -3.13
CA LEU A 216 18.40 14.62 -2.66
C LEU A 216 19.34 14.06 -1.59
N GLN A 217 20.65 14.16 -1.80
CA GLN A 217 21.66 13.77 -0.81
C GLN A 217 21.49 14.54 0.52
N LYS A 218 21.27 15.86 0.46
CA LYS A 218 21.01 16.67 1.66
C LYS A 218 19.74 16.23 2.39
N ARG A 219 18.68 15.89 1.64
CA ARG A 219 17.42 15.42 2.22
C ARG A 219 17.58 14.06 2.91
N ILE A 220 18.28 13.11 2.28
CA ILE A 220 18.57 11.81 2.90
C ILE A 220 19.44 11.98 4.15
N ALA A 221 20.44 12.86 4.11
CA ALA A 221 21.28 13.14 5.27
C ALA A 221 20.47 13.71 6.46
N ARG A 222 19.49 14.59 6.20
CA ARG A 222 18.56 15.08 7.23
C ARG A 222 17.66 13.98 7.78
N ARG A 223 17.25 13.02 6.93
CA ARG A 223 16.43 11.88 7.33
C ARG A 223 17.19 10.86 8.18
N GLY A 224 18.46 10.61 7.86
CA GLY A 224 19.31 9.64 8.57
C GLY A 224 20.10 10.21 9.76
N GLY A 225 20.17 11.53 9.90
CA GLY A 225 20.97 12.25 10.90
C GLY A 225 20.17 12.86 12.06
N GLY A 226 18.92 12.44 12.29
CA GLY A 226 18.06 12.95 13.36
C GLY A 226 18.51 12.51 14.76
N GLY A 227 19.51 13.20 15.30
CA GLY A 227 19.90 13.15 16.70
C GLY A 227 20.72 14.37 17.08
N GLY A 228 20.09 15.36 17.72
CA GLY A 228 20.78 16.36 18.55
C GLY A 228 20.77 17.80 18.04
N ALA A 229 19.62 18.46 18.13
CA ALA A 229 19.55 19.92 18.34
C ALA A 229 18.31 20.26 19.16
N ASP A 230 18.15 19.59 20.31
CA ASP A 230 17.37 20.08 21.45
C ASP A 230 18.00 19.46 22.70
N GLY A 231 18.47 20.34 23.59
CA GLY A 231 19.16 19.96 24.80
C GLY A 231 18.18 19.34 25.81
N ASN A 232 18.45 18.10 26.22
CA ASN A 232 18.18 17.71 27.59
C ASN A 232 19.12 16.56 28.01
N SER A 233 19.92 16.84 29.02
CA SER A 233 20.79 15.90 29.71
C SER A 233 19.91 14.91 30.48
N GLY A 234 19.86 13.66 30.02
CA GLY A 234 19.10 12.58 30.64
C GLY A 234 19.89 11.29 30.62
N ASN A 235 20.67 11.09 31.68
CA ASN A 235 21.41 9.88 32.04
C ASN A 235 20.51 8.63 31.99
N GLY A 236 20.93 7.57 31.29
CA GLY A 236 20.13 6.36 31.13
C GLY A 236 20.86 5.23 30.40
N ASN A 237 21.59 4.44 31.18
CA ASN A 237 22.27 3.20 30.80
C ASN A 237 21.41 2.29 29.92
N SER A 238 21.89 1.91 28.73
CA SER A 238 21.30 0.80 27.96
C SER A 238 22.36 0.06 27.15
N SER A 239 22.87 -1.00 27.77
CA SER A 239 23.54 -2.10 27.09
C SER A 239 22.50 -2.89 26.30
N ASN A 240 22.36 -2.60 25.01
CA ASN A 240 21.78 -3.53 24.05
C ASN A 240 22.54 -3.45 22.72
N ALA A 241 23.67 -4.15 22.69
CA ALA A 241 24.47 -4.37 21.49
C ALA A 241 23.70 -5.31 20.55
N GLY A 242 23.16 -4.76 19.45
CA GLY A 242 22.51 -5.61 18.45
C GLY A 242 21.87 -4.95 17.23
N ASN A 243 21.72 -3.62 17.14
CA ASN A 243 21.01 -3.05 15.98
C ASN A 243 21.39 -1.61 15.55
N SER A 244 22.61 -1.14 15.86
CA SER A 244 23.08 0.21 15.48
C SER A 244 23.86 0.25 14.15
N SER A 245 23.81 -0.80 13.33
CA SER A 245 24.46 -0.85 12.03
C SER A 245 23.62 -0.12 10.96
N ARG A 246 23.66 1.22 10.97
CA ARG A 246 23.53 2.08 9.76
C ARG A 246 23.47 3.56 10.14
N ARG A 247 24.55 4.09 10.73
CA ARG A 247 25.00 5.43 10.33
C ARG A 247 25.41 5.29 8.86
N LYS A 248 24.44 5.36 7.94
CA LYS A 248 24.69 5.14 6.51
C LYS A 248 25.76 6.12 6.06
N ALA A 249 26.92 5.58 5.71
CA ALA A 249 27.97 6.34 5.06
C ALA A 249 27.36 7.10 3.87
N ARG A 250 27.90 8.29 3.59
CA ARG A 250 27.50 9.09 2.42
C ARG A 250 27.49 8.17 1.19
N PRO A 251 26.38 8.09 0.43
CA PRO A 251 26.27 7.16 -0.69
C PRO A 251 27.42 7.41 -1.67
N GLN A 252 28.19 6.37 -1.98
CA GLN A 252 29.39 6.44 -2.82
C GLN A 252 29.06 6.25 -4.31
N SER A 253 27.88 5.73 -4.62
CA SER A 253 27.38 5.56 -5.99
C SER A 253 25.95 6.08 -6.14
N LEU A 254 25.54 6.30 -7.41
CA LEU A 254 24.17 6.66 -7.75
C LEU A 254 23.20 5.55 -7.35
N GLU A 255 23.60 4.30 -7.53
CA GLU A 255 22.81 3.11 -7.19
C GLU A 255 22.52 3.06 -5.68
N GLN A 256 23.54 3.27 -4.83
CA GLN A 256 23.37 3.37 -3.38
C GLN A 256 22.48 4.56 -2.98
N LEU A 257 22.59 5.69 -3.69
CA LEU A 257 21.71 6.83 -3.46
C LEU A 257 20.25 6.47 -3.77
N CYS A 258 20.01 5.76 -4.87
CA CYS A 258 18.67 5.40 -5.32
C CYS A 258 18.00 4.33 -4.46
N GLU A 259 18.75 3.42 -3.83
CA GLU A 259 18.20 2.42 -2.90
C GLU A 259 17.40 3.04 -1.75
N ASP A 260 17.80 4.24 -1.32
CA ASP A 260 17.20 4.96 -0.19
C ASP A 260 16.15 5.99 -0.60
N LEU A 261 15.87 6.12 -1.90
CA LEU A 261 14.95 7.10 -2.44
C LEU A 261 13.64 6.46 -2.87
N VAL A 262 12.54 7.11 -2.49
CA VAL A 262 11.22 6.89 -3.05
C VAL A 262 10.99 7.94 -4.15
N TRP A 263 10.23 7.62 -5.21
CA TRP A 263 9.96 8.58 -6.28
C TRP A 263 9.36 9.89 -5.75
N LYS A 264 8.55 9.81 -4.69
CA LYS A 264 8.02 10.95 -3.95
C LYS A 264 9.11 11.92 -3.46
N ASP A 265 10.25 11.42 -3.01
CA ASP A 265 11.37 12.26 -2.56
C ASP A 265 11.94 13.10 -3.70
N VAL A 266 11.96 12.54 -4.92
CA VAL A 266 12.41 13.24 -6.13
C VAL A 266 11.44 14.36 -6.49
N ILE A 267 10.14 14.09 -6.51
CA ILE A 267 9.11 15.11 -6.82
C ILE A 267 9.24 16.28 -5.86
N GLU A 268 9.18 15.99 -4.55
CA GLU A 268 9.23 17.03 -3.53
C GLU A 268 10.54 17.82 -3.55
N THR A 269 11.67 17.16 -3.81
CA THR A 269 12.97 17.85 -3.93
C THR A 269 13.01 18.75 -5.15
N VAL A 270 12.50 18.27 -6.29
CA VAL A 270 12.43 19.07 -7.52
C VAL A 270 11.51 20.27 -7.34
N GLU A 271 10.36 20.11 -6.68
CA GLU A 271 9.46 21.23 -6.37
C GLU A 271 10.09 22.23 -5.39
N GLU A 272 10.73 21.74 -4.33
CA GLU A 272 11.42 22.57 -3.35
C GLU A 272 12.57 23.38 -3.98
N VAL A 273 13.41 22.72 -4.77
CA VAL A 273 14.60 23.36 -5.38
C VAL A 273 14.19 24.26 -6.53
N LEU A 274 13.36 23.80 -7.45
CA LEU A 274 13.09 24.51 -8.71
C LEU A 274 11.95 25.51 -8.62
N VAL A 275 10.99 25.35 -7.71
CA VAL A 275 9.85 26.26 -7.57
C VAL A 275 10.02 27.19 -6.38
N ARG A 276 10.40 26.66 -5.21
CA ARG A 276 10.52 27.51 -4.00
C ARG A 276 11.86 28.23 -3.90
N ALA A 277 12.93 27.65 -4.44
CA ALA A 277 14.28 28.21 -4.41
C ALA A 277 14.77 28.69 -5.79
N GLU A 278 13.86 29.16 -6.66
CA GLU A 278 14.17 29.57 -8.04
C GLU A 278 15.34 30.56 -8.12
N ALA A 279 15.34 31.62 -7.31
CA ALA A 279 16.43 32.60 -7.28
C ALA A 279 17.79 32.01 -6.81
N GLY A 280 17.77 30.94 -6.02
CA GLY A 280 18.97 30.20 -5.63
C GLY A 280 19.48 29.31 -6.77
N VAL A 281 18.57 28.69 -7.52
CA VAL A 281 18.88 27.85 -8.69
C VAL A 281 19.43 28.69 -9.84
N LEU A 282 18.82 29.85 -10.12
CA LEU A 282 19.30 30.78 -11.14
C LEU A 282 20.73 31.24 -10.84
N ARG A 283 21.07 31.50 -9.56
CA ARG A 283 22.43 31.82 -9.13
C ARG A 283 23.39 30.64 -9.23
N ALA A 284 22.95 29.41 -8.96
CA ALA A 284 23.80 28.22 -9.03
C ALA A 284 24.02 27.70 -10.46
N LEU A 285 23.23 28.16 -11.43
CA LEU A 285 23.29 27.75 -12.83
C LEU A 285 24.01 28.76 -13.75
N ARG A 286 24.16 30.02 -13.32
CA ARG A 286 25.06 31.02 -13.92
C ARG A 286 26.50 30.51 -13.76
#